data_AF-A0A151IHX7-F1
#
_entry.id   AF-A0A151IHX7-F1
#
_cell.length_a   1.000
_cell.length_b   1.000
_cell.length_c   1.000
_cell.angle_alpha   90.00
_cell.angle_beta   90.00
_cell.angle_gamma   90.00
#
_symmetry.space_group_name_H-M   'P 1'
#
loop_
_entity.id
_entity.type
_entity.pdbx_description
1 polymer ?
#
loop_
_entity_poly.entity_id
_entity_poly.type
_entity_poly.pdbx_seq_one_letter_code
_entity_poly.pdbx_strand_id
1 'polypeptide(L)'
;MSHNQSVYNFLKELKICLRELSVVNDTLETLGAPNEYHRMRNWIIRTIIGSIVFVFYFTIVSVFYVTYYGPSLYSKTLLNVKFNFSILAFCYTLCINILSALICGTVLGYTSSKFHQVNDRLCVLYSDILQNKSILVRECITGAKNRKQSIWILM
;
A
#
# COMPACT_ATOMS: atom_id res chain seq x y z
N MET A 1 1.30 -18.42 24.02
CA MET A 1 0.12 -17.53 24.16
C MET A 1 0.33 -16.16 23.51
N SER A 2 1.55 -15.62 23.42
CA SER A 2 1.83 -14.29 22.83
C SER A 2 1.74 -14.19 21.30
N HIS A 3 2.08 -15.25 20.55
CA HIS A 3 2.20 -15.18 19.09
C HIS A 3 0.85 -15.14 18.35
N ASN A 4 -0.21 -15.75 18.90
CA ASN A 4 -1.54 -15.66 18.31
C ASN A 4 -2.17 -14.28 18.56
N GLN A 5 -1.82 -13.64 19.68
CA GLN A 5 -2.26 -12.29 20.01
C GLN A 5 -1.65 -11.25 19.05
N SER A 6 -0.35 -11.39 18.72
CA SER A 6 0.31 -10.46 17.81
C SER A 6 -0.23 -10.53 16.38
N VAL A 7 -0.48 -11.74 15.87
CA VAL A 7 -1.08 -11.94 14.53
C VAL A 7 -2.50 -11.38 14.49
N TYR A 8 -3.31 -11.59 15.54
CA TYR A 8 -4.64 -11.03 15.63
C TYR A 8 -4.63 -9.50 15.63
N ASN A 9 -3.75 -8.88 16.42
CA ASN A 9 -3.59 -7.43 16.46
C ASN A 9 -3.15 -6.88 15.10
N PHE A 10 -2.20 -7.53 14.43
CA PHE A 10 -1.76 -7.13 13.09
C PHE A 10 -2.89 -7.16 12.06
N LEU A 11 -3.70 -8.23 12.05
CA LEU A 11 -4.85 -8.33 11.13
C LEU A 11 -5.90 -7.25 11.41
N LYS A 12 -6.11 -6.92 12.69
CA LYS A 12 -7.01 -5.84 13.10
C LYS A 12 -6.51 -4.48 12.63
N GLU A 13 -5.23 -4.19 12.83
CA GLU A 13 -4.61 -2.93 12.38
C GLU A 13 -4.62 -2.81 10.86
N LEU A 14 -4.25 -3.89 10.14
CA LEU A 14 -4.31 -3.92 8.68
C LEU A 14 -5.72 -3.63 8.16
N LYS A 15 -6.75 -4.20 8.79
CA LYS A 15 -8.14 -3.94 8.42
C LYS A 15 -8.53 -2.47 8.60
N ILE A 16 -8.09 -1.84 9.68
CA ILE A 16 -8.34 -0.41 9.93
C ILE A 16 -7.60 0.43 8.88
N CYS A 17 -6.32 0.15 8.66
CA CYS A 17 -5.49 0.83 7.66
C CYS A 17 -6.10 0.75 6.26
N LEU A 18 -6.52 -0.44 5.81
CA LEU A 18 -7.16 -0.62 4.51
C LEU A 18 -8.47 0.16 4.37
N ARG A 19 -9.22 0.34 5.46
CA ARG A 19 -10.46 1.13 5.47
C ARG A 19 -10.17 2.62 5.33
N GLU A 20 -9.22 3.14 6.10
CA GLU A 20 -8.79 4.54 5.98
C GLU A 20 -8.25 4.84 4.58
N LEU A 21 -7.47 3.91 4.03
CA LEU A 21 -6.92 4.01 2.68
C LEU A 21 -8.02 4.04 1.61
N SER A 22 -9.13 3.33 1.81
CA SER A 22 -10.27 3.39 0.88
C SER A 22 -10.93 4.77 0.92
N VAL A 23 -11.16 5.36 2.11
CA VAL A 23 -11.76 6.69 2.25
C VAL A 23 -10.88 7.77 1.60
N VAL A 24 -9.56 7.70 1.80
CA VAL A 24 -8.61 8.61 1.15
C VAL A 24 -8.66 8.44 -0.37
N ASN A 25 -8.75 7.20 -0.86
CA ASN A 25 -8.88 6.94 -2.29
C ASN A 25 -10.19 7.48 -2.88
N ASP A 26 -11.32 7.31 -2.19
CA ASP A 26 -12.62 7.85 -2.63
C ASP A 26 -12.58 9.38 -2.73
N THR A 27 -11.90 10.03 -1.78
CA THR A 27 -11.68 11.49 -1.80
C THR A 27 -10.77 11.91 -2.96
N LEU A 28 -9.75 11.11 -3.29
CA LEU A 28 -8.88 11.36 -4.43
C LEU A 28 -9.58 11.15 -5.77
N GLU A 29 -10.47 10.16 -5.84
CA GLU A 29 -11.31 9.89 -7.00
C GLU A 29 -12.28 11.04 -7.29
N THR A 30 -12.91 11.62 -6.27
CA THR A 30 -13.74 12.82 -6.44
C THR A 30 -12.94 14.05 -6.89
N LEU A 31 -11.65 14.11 -6.55
CA LEU A 31 -10.70 15.10 -7.07
C LEU A 31 -10.18 14.74 -8.49
N GLY A 32 -10.69 13.68 -9.12
CA GLY A 32 -10.35 13.25 -10.48
C GLY A 32 -9.11 12.37 -10.58
N ALA A 33 -8.66 11.70 -9.50
CA ALA A 33 -7.56 10.73 -9.56
C ALA A 33 -8.07 9.34 -9.96
N PRO A 34 -7.27 8.54 -10.71
CA PRO A 34 -7.64 7.16 -11.02
C PRO A 34 -7.74 6.31 -9.76
N ASN A 35 -8.82 5.51 -9.68
CA ASN A 35 -9.09 4.59 -8.59
C ASN A 35 -8.20 3.34 -8.73
N GLU A 36 -7.03 3.38 -8.08
CA GLU A 36 -6.07 2.27 -8.08
C GLU A 36 -6.18 1.38 -6.84
N TYR A 37 -7.02 1.75 -5.88
CA TYR A 37 -7.21 0.99 -4.64
C TYR A 37 -7.67 -0.44 -4.90
N HIS A 38 -8.59 -0.65 -5.85
CA HIS A 38 -9.03 -1.99 -6.23
C HIS A 38 -7.88 -2.87 -6.73
N ARG A 39 -6.96 -2.29 -7.52
CA ARG A 39 -5.78 -3.00 -8.03
C ARG A 39 -4.83 -3.37 -6.88
N MET A 40 -4.58 -2.44 -5.96
CA MET A 40 -3.76 -2.70 -4.77
C MET A 40 -4.38 -3.79 -3.88
N ARG A 41 -5.68 -3.73 -3.64
CA ARG A 41 -6.42 -4.76 -2.88
C ARG A 41 -6.33 -6.13 -3.54
N ASN A 42 -6.49 -6.20 -4.86
CA ASN A 42 -6.34 -7.46 -5.60
C ASN A 42 -4.91 -8.01 -5.52
N TRP A 43 -3.91 -7.14 -5.53
CA TRP A 43 -2.51 -7.53 -5.31
C TRP A 43 -2.31 -8.15 -3.92
N ILE A 44 -2.83 -7.54 -2.86
CA ILE A 44 -2.75 -8.08 -1.50
C ILE A 44 -3.42 -9.46 -1.42
N ILE A 45 -4.63 -9.60 -1.97
CA ILE A 45 -5.36 -10.89 -2.00
C ILE A 45 -4.55 -11.95 -2.73
N ARG A 46 -3.97 -11.61 -3.89
CA ARG A 46 -3.13 -12.53 -4.68
C ARG A 46 -1.89 -12.98 -3.90
N THR A 47 -1.24 -12.06 -3.19
CA THR A 47 -0.09 -12.40 -2.34
C THR A 47 -0.47 -13.34 -1.22
N ILE A 48 -1.61 -13.11 -0.54
CA ILE A 48 -2.11 -14.00 0.53
C ILE A 48 -2.36 -15.42 -0.02
N ILE A 49 -3.07 -15.52 -1.15
CA ILE A 49 -3.35 -16.82 -1.79
C ILE A 49 -2.05 -17.52 -2.18
N GLY A 50 -1.11 -16.79 -2.79
CA GLY A 50 0.20 -17.33 -3.19
C GLY A 50 0.99 -17.88 -2.02
N SER A 51 1.00 -17.18 -0.88
CA SER A 51 1.67 -17.66 0.33
C SER A 51 1.01 -18.91 0.92
N ILE A 52 -0.32 -19.02 0.89
CA ILE A 52 -1.03 -20.23 1.33
C ILE A 52 -0.60 -21.43 0.48
N VAL A 53 -0.63 -21.28 -0.86
CA VAL A 53 -0.22 -22.33 -1.80
C VAL A 53 1.25 -22.72 -1.58
N PHE A 54 2.13 -21.74 -1.36
CA PHE A 54 3.54 -21.99 -1.11
C PHE A 54 3.79 -22.83 0.15
N VAL A 55 3.09 -22.54 1.25
CA VAL A 55 3.18 -23.33 2.50
C VAL A 55 2.74 -24.78 2.27
N PHE A 56 1.63 -24.98 1.57
CA PHE A 56 1.15 -26.33 1.24
C PHE A 56 2.13 -27.09 0.37
N TYR A 57 2.64 -26.46 -0.70
CA TYR A 57 3.63 -27.06 -1.58
C TYR A 57 4.88 -27.49 -0.82
N PHE A 58 5.44 -26.60 0.01
CA PHE A 58 6.64 -26.89 0.79
C PHE A 58 6.43 -28.04 1.78
N THR A 59 5.26 -28.09 2.42
CA THR A 59 4.89 -29.16 3.35
C THR A 59 4.84 -30.51 2.63
N ILE A 60 4.19 -30.57 1.46
CA ILE A 60 4.10 -31.80 0.66
C ILE A 60 5.50 -32.28 0.27
N VAL A 61 6.34 -31.40 -0.26
CA VAL A 61 7.72 -31.75 -0.66
C VAL A 61 8.53 -32.27 0.52
N SER A 62 8.38 -31.65 1.69
CA SER A 62 9.07 -32.06 2.92
C SER A 62 8.66 -33.46 3.38
N VAL A 63 7.36 -33.76 3.35
CA VAL A 63 6.83 -35.10 3.68
C VAL A 63 7.37 -36.16 2.71
N PHE A 64 7.36 -35.86 1.41
CA PHE A 64 7.91 -36.77 0.40
C PHE A 64 9.40 -37.05 0.62
N TYR A 65 10.18 -36.00 0.88
CA TYR A 65 11.62 -36.10 1.11
C TYR A 65 11.94 -37.04 2.29
N VAL A 66 11.28 -36.84 3.44
CA VAL A 66 11.51 -37.69 4.63
C VAL A 66 11.06 -39.13 4.39
N THR A 67 9.96 -39.32 3.67
CA THR A 67 9.41 -40.66 3.37
C THR A 67 10.38 -41.46 2.50
N TYR A 68 10.95 -40.84 1.47
CA TYR A 68 11.78 -41.50 0.47
C TYR A 68 13.26 -41.64 0.90
N TYR A 69 13.82 -40.62 1.54
CA TYR A 69 15.26 -40.56 1.87
C TYR A 69 15.57 -40.78 3.37
N GLY A 70 14.55 -40.93 4.23
CA GLY A 70 14.74 -41.07 5.68
C GLY A 70 15.13 -42.47 6.19
N PRO A 71 15.73 -42.57 7.40
CA PRO A 71 16.20 -43.82 8.02
C PRO A 71 15.06 -44.76 8.48
N SER A 72 15.37 -45.96 9.01
CA SER A 72 14.44 -47.11 9.16
C SER A 72 13.06 -46.88 9.85
N LEU A 73 12.12 -47.79 9.59
CA LEU A 73 10.66 -47.71 9.82
C LEU A 73 10.19 -47.28 11.23
N TYR A 74 10.90 -47.60 12.31
CA TYR A 74 10.44 -47.32 13.68
C TYR A 74 10.85 -45.92 14.19
N SER A 75 12.04 -45.44 13.82
CA SER A 75 12.47 -44.06 14.07
C SER A 75 11.83 -43.08 13.08
N LYS A 76 11.39 -43.59 11.92
CA LYS A 76 10.67 -42.85 10.87
C LYS A 76 9.45 -42.12 11.40
N THR A 77 8.50 -42.78 12.06
CA THR A 77 7.21 -42.14 12.41
C THR A 77 7.36 -40.98 13.40
N LEU A 78 8.16 -41.16 14.45
CA LEU A 78 8.35 -40.15 15.50
C LEU A 78 9.26 -38.98 15.05
N LEU A 79 10.32 -39.26 14.29
CA LEU A 79 11.14 -38.21 13.66
C LEU A 79 10.35 -37.48 12.58
N ASN A 80 9.54 -38.18 11.78
CA ASN A 80 8.74 -37.59 10.73
C ASN A 80 7.69 -36.62 11.30
N VAL A 81 7.00 -36.96 12.39
CA VAL A 81 6.04 -36.03 13.02
C VAL A 81 6.74 -34.79 13.59
N LYS A 82 7.83 -34.96 14.34
CA LYS A 82 8.57 -33.82 14.92
C LYS A 82 9.20 -32.94 13.85
N PHE A 83 9.79 -33.55 12.81
CA PHE A 83 10.44 -32.84 11.72
C PHE A 83 9.44 -32.08 10.85
N ASN A 84 8.29 -32.70 10.51
CA ASN A 84 7.22 -32.00 9.81
C ASN A 84 6.65 -30.85 10.63
N PHE A 85 6.47 -31.04 11.95
CA PHE A 85 6.01 -29.97 12.82
C PHE A 85 7.01 -28.80 12.88
N SER A 86 8.30 -29.09 13.02
CA SER A 86 9.36 -28.06 13.02
C SER A 86 9.43 -27.31 11.68
N ILE A 87 9.33 -28.03 10.56
CA ILE A 87 9.30 -27.40 9.23
C ILE A 87 8.05 -26.52 9.09
N LEU A 88 6.88 -27.04 9.45
CA LEU A 88 5.64 -26.28 9.35
C LEU A 88 5.72 -25.01 10.20
N ALA A 89 6.21 -25.10 11.43
CA ALA A 89 6.40 -23.95 12.32
C ALA A 89 7.38 -22.93 11.74
N PHE A 90 8.49 -23.39 11.17
CA PHE A 90 9.49 -22.53 10.53
C PHE A 90 8.93 -21.84 9.27
N CYS A 91 8.33 -22.60 8.36
CA CYS A 91 7.73 -22.08 7.14
C CYS A 91 6.57 -21.13 7.42
N TYR A 92 5.74 -21.42 8.42
CA TYR A 92 4.67 -20.55 8.85
C TYR A 92 5.20 -19.19 9.34
N THR A 93 6.21 -19.22 10.21
CA THR A 93 6.85 -18.00 10.73
C THR A 93 7.50 -17.19 9.60
N LEU A 94 8.22 -17.85 8.70
CA LEU A 94 8.86 -17.23 7.55
C LEU A 94 7.81 -16.59 6.61
N CYS A 95 6.74 -17.31 6.29
CA CYS A 95 5.68 -16.82 5.42
C CYS A 95 4.95 -15.63 6.03
N ILE A 96 4.70 -15.63 7.35
CA ILE A 96 4.10 -14.48 8.03
C ILE A 96 5.00 -13.26 7.95
N ASN A 97 6.31 -13.42 8.19
CA ASN A 97 7.24 -12.30 8.13
C ASN A 97 7.34 -11.72 6.72
N ILE A 98 7.43 -12.59 5.70
CA ILE A 98 7.46 -12.18 4.28
C ILE A 98 6.14 -11.50 3.89
N LEU A 99 4.98 -12.07 4.27
CA LEU A 99 3.67 -11.49 4.02
C LEU A 99 3.53 -10.12 4.68
N SER A 100 3.92 -10.00 5.94
CA SER A 100 3.90 -8.75 6.69
C SER A 100 4.73 -7.67 5.98
N ALA A 101 5.96 -8.00 5.60
CA ALA A 101 6.84 -7.10 4.88
C ALA A 101 6.28 -6.71 3.49
N LEU A 102 5.74 -7.67 2.73
CA LEU A 102 5.15 -7.43 1.41
C LEU A 102 3.91 -6.55 1.50
N ILE A 103 3.00 -6.83 2.43
CA ILE A 103 1.79 -6.03 2.64
C ILE A 103 2.18 -4.61 3.07
N CYS A 104 3.10 -4.48 4.03
CA CYS A 104 3.59 -3.18 4.48
C CYS A 104 4.23 -2.39 3.34
N GLY A 105 5.13 -3.01 2.57
CA GLY A 105 5.77 -2.38 1.41
C GLY A 105 4.77 -1.98 0.33
N THR A 106 3.74 -2.79 0.08
CA THR A 106 2.68 -2.48 -0.88
C THR A 106 1.84 -1.29 -0.42
N VAL A 107 1.46 -1.25 0.86
CA VAL A 107 0.73 -0.12 1.47
C VAL A 107 1.55 1.15 1.45
N LEU A 108 2.81 1.09 1.86
CA LEU A 108 3.72 2.23 1.85
C LEU A 108 3.94 2.77 0.43
N GLY A 109 4.18 1.88 -0.55
CA GLY A 109 4.34 2.26 -1.95
C GLY A 109 3.11 2.93 -2.53
N TYR A 110 1.92 2.38 -2.23
CA TYR A 110 0.65 2.98 -2.64
C TYR A 110 0.44 4.37 -2.04
N THR A 111 0.63 4.50 -0.72
CA THR A 111 0.48 5.76 0.00
C THR A 111 1.47 6.81 -0.50
N SER A 112 2.73 6.43 -0.75
CA SER A 112 3.76 7.31 -1.31
C SER A 112 3.37 7.80 -2.70
N SER A 113 2.87 6.93 -3.58
CA SER A 113 2.38 7.30 -4.91
C SER A 113 1.22 8.29 -4.83
N LYS A 114 0.26 8.07 -3.92
CA LYS A 114 -0.86 9.00 -3.72
C LYS A 114 -0.41 10.35 -3.16
N PHE A 115 0.55 10.38 -2.23
CA PHE A 115 1.13 11.64 -1.75
C PHE A 115 1.80 12.43 -2.87
N HIS A 116 2.53 11.76 -3.76
CA HIS A 116 3.14 12.42 -4.91
C HIS A 116 2.07 13.04 -5.82
N GLN A 117 1.00 12.29 -6.12
CA GLN A 117 -0.12 12.77 -6.92
C GLN A 117 -0.85 13.98 -6.29
N VAL A 118 -1.03 13.99 -4.97
CA VAL A 118 -1.59 15.14 -4.24
C VAL A 118 -0.66 16.35 -4.35
N ASN A 119 0.65 16.13 -4.17
CA ASN A 119 1.65 17.19 -4.23
C ASN A 119 1.72 17.85 -5.62
N ASP A 120 1.69 17.05 -6.68
CA ASP A 120 1.68 17.55 -8.06
C ASP A 120 0.45 18.43 -8.33
N ARG A 121 -0.73 18.00 -7.85
CA ARG A 121 -1.98 18.78 -7.98
C ARG A 121 -1.95 20.08 -7.17
N LEU A 122 -1.39 20.06 -5.97
CA LEU A 122 -1.19 21.26 -5.16
C LEU A 122 -0.25 22.24 -5.84
N CYS A 123 0.82 21.76 -6.47
CA CYS A 123 1.72 22.61 -7.25
C CYS A 123 1.00 23.30 -8.42
N VAL A 124 0.19 22.56 -9.18
CA VAL A 124 -0.61 23.14 -10.28
C VAL A 124 -1.59 24.20 -9.76
N LEU A 125 -2.36 23.88 -8.71
CA LEU A 125 -3.29 24.83 -8.09
C LEU A 125 -2.58 26.08 -7.56
N TYR A 126 -1.42 25.91 -6.93
CA TYR A 126 -0.63 27.02 -6.42
C TYR A 126 -0.12 27.92 -7.55
N SER A 127 0.35 27.33 -8.64
CA SER A 127 0.74 28.05 -9.86
C SER A 127 -0.43 28.81 -10.47
N ASP A 128 -1.60 28.19 -10.60
CA ASP A 128 -2.80 28.84 -11.14
C ASP A 128 -3.27 30.01 -10.27
N ILE A 129 -3.25 29.85 -8.93
CA ILE A 129 -3.58 30.93 -8.00
C ILE A 129 -2.60 32.09 -8.14
N LEU A 130 -1.29 31.82 -8.21
CA LEU A 130 -0.28 32.86 -8.38
C LEU A 130 -0.40 33.54 -9.74
N GLN A 131 -0.67 32.79 -10.80
CA GLN A 131 -0.83 33.31 -12.14
C GLN A 131 -2.09 34.19 -12.23
N ASN A 132 -3.23 33.72 -11.73
CA ASN A 132 -4.47 34.50 -11.69
C ASN A 132 -4.34 35.74 -10.81
N LYS A 133 -3.63 35.65 -9.67
CA LYS A 133 -3.32 36.81 -8.83
C LYS A 133 -2.44 37.81 -9.57
N SER A 134 -1.45 37.33 -10.34
CA SER A 134 -0.57 38.21 -11.12
C SER A 134 -1.33 38.92 -12.25
N ILE A 135 -2.28 38.23 -12.90
CA ILE A 135 -3.15 38.80 -13.94
C ILE A 135 -4.08 39.87 -13.33
N LEU A 136 -4.72 39.56 -12.21
CA LEU A 136 -5.63 40.47 -11.52
C LEU A 136 -4.89 41.72 -10.97
N VAL A 137 -3.67 41.54 -10.47
CA VAL A 137 -2.79 42.67 -10.10
C VAL A 137 -2.41 43.49 -11.34
N ARG A 138 -2.12 42.85 -12.48
CA ARG A 138 -1.81 43.55 -13.74
C ARG A 138 -3.00 44.36 -14.23
N GLU A 139 -4.19 43.78 -14.28
CA GLU A 139 -5.42 44.48 -14.65
C GLU A 139 -5.71 45.66 -13.73
N CYS A 140 -5.50 45.52 -12.43
CA CYS A 140 -5.69 46.60 -11.46
C CYS A 140 -4.71 47.76 -11.72
N ILE A 141 -3.46 47.47 -12.05
CA ILE A 141 -2.43 48.47 -12.41
C ILE A 141 -2.79 49.15 -13.75
N THR A 142 -3.22 48.39 -14.76
CA THR A 142 -3.62 48.94 -16.07
C THR A 142 -4.88 49.80 -15.96
N GLY A 143 -5.86 49.39 -15.15
CA GLY A 143 -7.06 50.17 -14.85
C GLY A 143 -6.76 51.49 -14.14
N ALA A 144 -5.84 51.49 -13.17
CA ALA A 144 -5.40 52.71 -12.50
C ALA A 144 -4.64 53.66 -13.43
N LYS A 145 -3.85 53.11 -14.37
CA LYS A 145 -3.11 53.90 -15.37
C LYS A 145 -4.04 54.56 -16.39
N ASN A 146 -5.06 53.84 -16.87
CA ASN A 146 -6.07 54.39 -17.78
C ASN A 146 -6.90 55.51 -17.14
N ARG A 147 -7.22 55.41 -15.84
CA ARG A 147 -7.88 56.51 -15.08
C ARG A 147 -7.00 57.76 -14.96
N LYS A 148 -5.68 57.60 -14.73
CA LYS A 148 -4.76 58.75 -14.69
C LYS A 148 -4.62 59.42 -16.06
N GLN A 149 -4.61 58.65 -17.13
CA GLN A 149 -4.49 59.19 -18.49
C GLN A 149 -5.75 59.92 -18.96
N SER A 150 -6.94 59.44 -18.57
CA SER A 150 -8.21 60.11 -18.86
C SER A 150 -8.40 61.42 -18.09
N ILE A 151 -7.83 61.56 -16.89
CA ILE A 151 -7.78 62.84 -16.15
C ILE A 151 -6.92 63.88 -16.89
N TRP A 152 -5.79 63.46 -17.48
CA TRP A 152 -4.90 64.35 -18.24
C TRP A 152 -5.47 64.80 -19.59
N ILE A 153 -6.38 64.04 -20.19
CA ILE A 153 -7.03 64.39 -21.46
C ILE A 153 -8.22 65.35 -21.23
N LEU A 154 -8.78 65.37 -20.02
CA LEU A 154 -9.94 66.21 -19.67
C LEU A 154 -9.55 67.58 -19.07
N MET A 155 -8.27 67.81 -18.79
CA MET A 155 -7.71 69.05 -18.22
C MET A 155 -7.12 69.94 -19.32
#